data_AF-A0A087TVG7-F1
#
_entry.id   AF-A0A087TVG7-F1
#
_cell.length_a   1.000
_cell.length_b   1.000
_cell.length_c   1.000
_cell.angle_alpha   90.00
_cell.angle_beta   90.00
_cell.angle_gamma   90.00
#
_symmetry.space_group_name_H-M   'P 1'
#
loop_
_entity.id
_entity.type
_entity.pdbx_description
1 polymer ?
#
loop_
_entity_poly.entity_id
_entity_poly.type
_entity_poly.pdbx_seq_one_letter_code
_entity_poly.pdbx_strand_id
1 'polypeptide(L)'
;MFAVLDELKNMKSSVKNDYATYRRAAQFLKVMADSQALQESQNLSMFLATQNKIRDTLKESLEKIPGYEELLADVVNIAVQMYEYKMYMLPSEKHMLVKVMGFGLFLVDGEICNINKMDQKKRVNIAKIDKIFKQLEMVPLFGDMQIAPFNYIKRSPHYDQSRWPLASSSSPSPQSDLLQYLPTIRDEYVRYISELARHNNEVTTTVKETPRTDCENKELTELSLRGLQLLSDWSTHVTELYSWKLMHPTDHHQNKECPQEAEEYERATRYNYSDEEKFGLIEVIAMIKGLQVLMSRMETVFTDAIRRHVYAELQEFVQSTLREPLRKAVKNKKDLIRSIILSVRETCADWLRGTEPQDDPALKGKKDPESGFEIKVPRRNVGPSSTQLYMVRTMLESLIADKSGGKRTLRKDIDGPYLIAIDVFHKASFYWNYLLNFSQTLQECCDLSQLWYREFYLEMTMGKKI
;
A
#
# COMPACT_ATOMS: atom_id res chain seq x y z
N MET A 1 -9.51 7.54 -4.54
CA MET A 1 -10.90 7.94 -4.24
C MET A 1 -11.61 8.53 -5.46
N PHE A 2 -11.21 9.70 -5.98
CA PHE A 2 -11.91 10.35 -7.11
C PHE A 2 -12.08 9.45 -8.34
N ALA A 3 -11.02 8.76 -8.75
CA ALA A 3 -11.09 7.75 -9.81
C ALA A 3 -12.15 6.66 -9.55
N VAL A 4 -12.23 6.13 -8.33
CA VAL A 4 -13.21 5.10 -7.94
C VAL A 4 -14.63 5.64 -8.04
N LEU A 5 -14.89 6.82 -7.48
CA LEU A 5 -16.21 7.43 -7.48
C LEU A 5 -16.69 7.76 -8.90
N ASP A 6 -15.79 8.26 -9.75
CA ASP A 6 -16.12 8.64 -11.11
C ASP A 6 -16.46 7.42 -11.97
N GLU A 7 -15.66 6.35 -11.86
CA GLU A 7 -15.90 5.10 -12.59
C GLU A 7 -17.15 4.36 -12.08
N LEU A 8 -17.38 4.30 -10.76
CA LEU A 8 -18.63 3.75 -10.21
C LEU A 8 -19.86 4.52 -10.70
N LYS A 9 -19.79 5.86 -10.71
CA LYS A 9 -20.84 6.72 -11.24
C LYS A 9 -21.07 6.48 -12.73
N ASN A 10 -19.99 6.36 -13.51
CA ASN A 10 -20.05 6.15 -14.95
C ASN A 10 -20.73 4.83 -15.31
N MET A 11 -20.49 3.77 -14.52
CA MET A 11 -21.02 2.43 -14.79
C MET A 11 -22.41 2.17 -14.20
N LYS A 12 -22.78 2.81 -13.07
CA LYS A 12 -24.08 2.61 -12.42
C LYS A 12 -25.21 3.35 -13.15
N SER A 13 -25.65 2.78 -14.27
CA SER A 13 -26.80 3.25 -15.03
C SER A 13 -28.08 3.26 -14.18
N SER A 14 -28.23 2.30 -13.27
CA SER A 14 -29.34 2.20 -12.31
C SER A 14 -29.56 3.49 -11.52
N VAL A 15 -28.49 4.11 -11.00
CA VAL A 15 -28.59 5.37 -10.23
C VAL A 15 -29.16 6.51 -11.07
N LYS A 16 -28.72 6.63 -12.33
CA LYS A 16 -29.26 7.62 -13.28
C LYS A 16 -30.73 7.34 -13.59
N ASN A 17 -31.09 6.08 -13.81
CA ASN A 17 -32.43 5.66 -14.20
C ASN A 17 -33.44 5.82 -13.05
N ASP A 18 -33.04 5.46 -11.83
CA ASP A 18 -33.86 5.62 -10.63
C ASP A 18 -34.15 7.10 -10.36
N TYR A 19 -33.11 7.95 -10.43
CA TYR A 19 -33.30 9.39 -10.26
C TYR A 19 -34.18 9.99 -11.37
N ALA A 20 -34.03 9.55 -12.63
CA ALA A 20 -34.91 9.97 -13.72
C ALA A 20 -36.37 9.54 -13.50
N THR A 21 -36.60 8.39 -12.87
CA THR A 21 -37.93 7.89 -12.51
C THR A 21 -38.53 8.69 -11.36
N TYR A 22 -37.77 8.93 -10.30
CA TYR A 22 -38.15 9.83 -9.21
C TYR A 22 -38.51 11.22 -9.74
N ARG A 23 -37.66 11.82 -10.58
CA ARG A 23 -37.89 13.16 -11.14
C ARG A 23 -39.19 13.24 -11.92
N ARG A 24 -39.50 12.24 -12.75
CA ARG A 24 -40.78 12.16 -13.50
C ARG A 24 -41.98 12.07 -12.55
N ALA A 25 -41.91 11.23 -11.53
CA ALA A 25 -42.98 11.08 -10.55
C ALA A 25 -43.19 12.35 -9.71
N ALA A 26 -42.11 12.97 -9.23
CA ALA A 26 -42.16 14.19 -8.44
C ALA A 26 -42.72 15.39 -9.24
N GLN A 27 -42.39 15.49 -10.53
CA GLN A 27 -42.96 16.49 -11.44
C GLN A 27 -44.45 16.26 -11.67
N PHE A 28 -44.87 15.00 -11.88
CA PHE A 28 -46.28 14.65 -12.04
C PHE A 28 -47.11 14.97 -10.80
N LEU A 29 -46.57 14.65 -9.62
CA LEU A 29 -47.20 14.91 -8.31
C LEU A 29 -47.07 16.37 -7.85
N LYS A 30 -46.36 17.23 -8.60
CA LYS A 30 -46.12 18.65 -8.29
C LYS A 30 -45.48 18.90 -6.91
N VAL A 31 -44.58 18.01 -6.49
CA VAL A 31 -43.91 18.08 -5.17
C VAL A 31 -42.70 19.01 -5.19
N MET A 32 -42.10 19.26 -6.36
CA MET A 32 -41.01 20.22 -6.53
C MET A 32 -41.56 21.60 -6.92
N ALA A 33 -41.86 22.43 -5.93
CA ALA A 33 -42.50 23.73 -6.13
C ALA A 33 -41.58 24.94 -5.89
N ASP A 34 -40.48 24.77 -5.15
CA ASP A 34 -39.54 25.83 -4.84
C ASP A 34 -38.43 25.92 -5.90
N SER A 35 -38.00 27.16 -6.20
CA SER A 35 -36.99 27.43 -7.22
C SER A 35 -35.63 26.81 -6.88
N GLN A 36 -35.32 26.64 -5.59
CA GLN A 36 -34.08 26.02 -5.15
C GLN A 36 -34.08 24.52 -5.45
N ALA A 37 -35.12 23.78 -5.07
CA ALA A 37 -35.21 22.35 -5.39
C ALA A 37 -35.22 22.08 -6.90
N LEU A 38 -35.80 22.96 -7.71
CA LEU A 38 -35.74 22.85 -9.17
C LEU A 38 -34.30 22.97 -9.70
N GLN A 39 -33.54 23.93 -9.17
CA GLN A 39 -32.14 24.13 -9.55
C GLN A 39 -31.27 22.95 -9.09
N GLU A 40 -31.44 22.49 -7.85
CA GLU A 40 -30.74 21.30 -7.33
C GLU A 40 -31.07 20.05 -8.16
N SER A 41 -32.35 19.87 -8.52
CA SER A 41 -32.78 18.75 -9.33
C SER A 41 -32.14 18.76 -10.72
N GLN A 42 -32.02 19.93 -11.34
CA GLN A 42 -31.36 20.11 -12.62
C GLN A 42 -29.86 19.85 -12.53
N ASN A 43 -29.19 20.36 -11.49
CA ASN A 43 -27.76 20.13 -11.26
C ASN A 43 -27.45 18.64 -11.10
N LEU A 44 -28.22 17.93 -10.30
CA LEU A 44 -28.06 16.48 -10.09
C LEU A 44 -28.29 15.71 -11.39
N SER A 45 -29.30 16.09 -12.17
CA SER A 45 -29.58 15.48 -13.48
C SER A 45 -28.40 15.65 -14.45
N MET A 46 -27.80 16.83 -14.50
CA MET A 46 -26.63 17.09 -15.35
C MET A 46 -25.42 16.31 -14.85
N PHE A 47 -25.17 16.29 -13.54
CA PHE A 47 -24.10 15.51 -12.93
C PHE A 47 -24.18 14.03 -13.29
N LEU A 48 -25.34 13.39 -13.11
CA LEU A 48 -25.54 11.97 -13.43
C LEU A 48 -25.46 11.68 -14.94
N ALA A 49 -25.83 12.65 -15.80
CA ALA A 49 -25.77 12.49 -17.24
C ALA A 49 -24.35 12.64 -17.83
N THR A 50 -23.51 13.49 -17.25
CA THR A 50 -22.16 13.76 -17.76
C THR A 50 -21.17 12.68 -17.32
N GLN A 51 -20.59 11.96 -18.28
CA GLN A 51 -19.52 10.98 -18.04
C GLN A 51 -18.24 11.68 -17.59
N ASN A 52 -17.44 11.02 -16.75
CA ASN A 52 -16.15 11.51 -16.24
C ASN A 52 -16.18 12.84 -15.46
N LYS A 53 -17.38 13.27 -15.02
CA LYS A 53 -17.57 14.62 -14.47
C LYS A 53 -16.68 14.90 -13.26
N ILE A 54 -16.44 13.91 -12.40
CA ILE A 54 -15.65 14.11 -11.18
C ILE A 54 -14.18 14.31 -11.55
N ARG A 55 -13.64 13.44 -12.41
CA ARG A 55 -12.23 13.50 -12.83
C ARG A 55 -11.92 14.78 -13.61
N ASP A 56 -12.77 15.13 -14.57
CA ASP A 56 -12.52 16.28 -15.43
C ASP A 56 -12.61 17.59 -14.64
N THR A 57 -13.60 17.71 -13.74
CA THR A 57 -13.71 18.87 -12.83
C THR A 57 -12.51 18.97 -11.87
N LEU A 58 -11.99 17.83 -11.40
CA LEU A 58 -10.78 17.80 -10.57
C LEU A 58 -9.57 18.32 -11.35
N LYS A 59 -9.38 17.85 -12.59
CA LYS A 59 -8.26 18.27 -13.44
C LYS A 59 -8.31 19.77 -13.75
N GLU A 60 -9.46 20.27 -14.19
CA GLU A 60 -9.67 21.71 -14.43
C GLU A 60 -9.40 22.57 -13.18
N SER A 61 -9.72 22.05 -11.99
CA SER A 61 -9.50 22.77 -10.74
C SER A 61 -8.02 22.77 -10.32
N LEU A 62 -7.30 21.67 -10.57
CA LEU A 62 -5.87 21.55 -10.30
C LEU A 62 -5.04 22.44 -11.24
N GLU A 63 -5.39 22.51 -12.52
CA GLU A 63 -4.70 23.35 -13.50
C GLU A 63 -4.73 24.85 -13.17
N LYS A 64 -5.66 25.29 -12.33
CA LYS A 64 -5.72 26.67 -11.82
C LYS A 64 -4.67 26.98 -10.74
N ILE A 65 -4.03 25.96 -10.17
CA ILE A 65 -3.09 26.09 -9.06
C ILE A 65 -1.66 26.04 -9.63
N PRO A 66 -0.88 27.12 -9.55
CA PRO A 66 0.51 27.11 -10.03
C PRO A 66 1.35 26.07 -9.29
N GLY A 67 2.05 25.20 -10.04
CA GLY A 67 2.95 24.19 -9.48
C GLY A 67 2.26 22.92 -8.94
N TYR A 68 0.97 22.72 -9.23
CA TYR A 68 0.25 21.49 -8.82
C TYR A 68 0.92 20.22 -9.37
N GLU A 69 1.51 20.31 -10.56
CA GLU A 69 2.19 19.22 -11.26
C GLU A 69 3.43 18.75 -10.51
N GLU A 70 4.12 19.65 -9.82
CA GLU A 70 5.28 19.31 -9.00
C GLU A 70 4.86 18.47 -7.79
N LEU A 71 3.79 18.86 -7.09
CA LEU A 71 3.27 18.07 -5.98
C LEU A 71 2.81 16.68 -6.44
N LEU A 72 2.07 16.60 -7.55
CA LEU A 72 1.61 15.32 -8.08
C LEU A 72 2.77 14.42 -8.55
N ALA A 73 3.83 15.00 -9.11
CA ALA A 73 5.03 14.25 -9.47
C ALA A 73 5.77 13.71 -8.24
N ASP A 74 5.77 14.42 -7.10
CA ASP A 74 6.27 13.86 -5.83
C ASP A 74 5.44 12.67 -5.38
N VAL A 75 4.11 12.78 -5.41
CA VAL A 75 3.20 11.68 -5.06
C VAL A 75 3.43 10.45 -5.95
N VAL A 76 3.55 10.65 -7.26
CA VAL A 76 3.84 9.55 -8.21
C VAL A 76 5.21 8.93 -7.93
N ASN A 77 6.24 9.73 -7.68
CA ASN A 77 7.59 9.22 -7.39
C ASN A 77 7.63 8.43 -6.07
N ILE A 78 6.93 8.89 -5.03
CA ILE A 78 6.77 8.15 -3.77
C ILE A 78 6.07 6.82 -4.05
N ALA A 79 5.01 6.80 -4.85
CA ALA A 79 4.31 5.56 -5.18
C ALA A 79 5.23 4.57 -5.92
N VAL A 80 6.04 5.05 -6.88
CA VAL A 80 7.03 4.23 -7.61
C VAL A 80 8.07 3.68 -6.65
N GLN A 81 8.60 4.52 -5.76
CA GLN A 81 9.59 4.11 -4.77
C GLN A 81 9.02 3.06 -3.82
N MET A 82 7.82 3.28 -3.27
CA MET A 82 7.17 2.33 -2.39
C MET A 82 6.91 0.99 -3.09
N TYR A 83 6.55 1.01 -4.38
CA TYR A 83 6.37 -0.22 -5.15
C TYR A 83 7.69 -0.97 -5.36
N GLU A 84 8.75 -0.28 -5.81
CA GLU A 84 10.07 -0.90 -6.08
C GLU A 84 10.71 -1.50 -4.83
N TYR A 85 10.59 -0.82 -3.68
CA TYR A 85 11.16 -1.28 -2.41
C TYR A 85 10.20 -2.15 -1.59
N LYS A 86 9.07 -2.57 -2.17
CA LYS A 86 8.03 -3.37 -1.51
C LYS A 86 7.54 -2.75 -0.19
N MET A 87 7.46 -1.42 -0.11
CA MET A 87 6.91 -0.70 1.05
C MET A 87 5.38 -0.71 1.02
N TYR A 88 4.81 -1.89 1.20
CA TYR A 88 3.39 -2.14 1.36
C TYR A 88 3.24 -3.49 2.05
N MET A 89 2.11 -3.71 2.72
CA MET A 89 1.82 -4.97 3.41
C MET A 89 0.68 -5.73 2.75
N LEU A 90 -0.36 -5.02 2.32
CA LEU A 90 -1.59 -5.62 1.82
C LEU A 90 -1.65 -5.62 0.27
N PRO A 91 -2.35 -6.59 -0.35
CA PRO A 91 -2.58 -6.57 -1.80
C PRO A 91 -3.25 -5.26 -2.26
N SER A 92 -4.22 -4.76 -1.48
CA SER A 92 -4.93 -3.51 -1.77
C SER A 92 -4.01 -2.28 -1.77
N GLU A 93 -2.98 -2.25 -0.93
CA GLU A 93 -1.96 -1.20 -0.89
C GLU A 93 -1.06 -1.26 -2.12
N LYS A 94 -0.58 -2.46 -2.49
CA LYS A 94 0.18 -2.67 -3.75
C LYS A 94 -0.61 -2.14 -4.95
N HIS A 95 -1.88 -2.53 -5.07
CA HIS A 95 -2.76 -2.08 -6.14
C HIS A 95 -3.03 -0.57 -6.08
N MET A 96 -3.12 0.02 -4.88
CA MET A 96 -3.30 1.46 -4.71
C MET A 96 -2.13 2.24 -5.31
N LEU A 97 -0.89 1.81 -5.09
CA LEU A 97 0.30 2.48 -5.64
C LEU A 97 0.22 2.57 -7.17
N VAL A 98 -0.15 1.49 -7.84
CA VAL A 98 -0.27 1.47 -9.32
C VAL A 98 -1.44 2.33 -9.81
N LYS A 99 -2.57 2.34 -9.10
CA LYS A 99 -3.69 3.25 -9.38
C LYS A 99 -3.27 4.72 -9.26
N VAL A 100 -2.50 5.05 -8.21
CA VAL A 100 -1.97 6.41 -7.99
C VAL A 100 -1.00 6.82 -9.11
N MET A 101 -0.14 5.91 -9.59
CA MET A 101 0.74 6.20 -10.73
C MET A 101 -0.05 6.56 -11.99
N GLY A 102 -1.04 5.72 -12.37
CA GLY A 102 -1.83 5.94 -13.59
C GLY A 102 -2.68 7.21 -13.53
N PHE A 103 -3.44 7.38 -12.45
CA PHE A 103 -4.31 8.55 -12.29
C PHE A 103 -3.50 9.84 -12.05
N GLY A 104 -2.42 9.77 -11.29
CA GLY A 104 -1.54 10.91 -11.02
C GLY A 104 -0.90 11.45 -12.29
N LEU A 105 -0.35 10.59 -13.15
CA LEU A 105 0.20 11.01 -14.45
C LEU A 105 -0.87 11.59 -15.38
N PHE A 106 -2.09 11.06 -15.36
CA PHE A 106 -3.19 11.62 -16.15
C PHE A 106 -3.62 13.02 -15.68
N LEU A 107 -3.59 13.28 -14.37
CA LEU A 107 -3.86 14.60 -13.83
C LEU A 107 -2.75 15.60 -14.15
N VAL A 108 -1.49 15.14 -14.18
CA VAL A 108 -0.33 15.96 -14.54
C VAL A 108 -0.30 16.31 -16.03
N ASP A 109 -0.64 15.36 -16.92
CA ASP A 109 -0.57 15.58 -18.36
C ASP A 109 -1.77 16.39 -18.86
N GLY A 110 -1.60 17.70 -19.06
CA GLY A 110 -2.69 18.64 -19.39
C GLY A 110 -2.21 19.75 -20.32
N GLU A 111 -2.95 20.85 -20.42
CA GLU A 111 -2.53 21.95 -21.32
C GLU A 111 -1.23 22.63 -20.84
N ILE A 112 -1.05 22.72 -19.52
CA ILE A 112 0.04 23.44 -18.88
C ILE A 112 1.31 22.58 -18.77
N CYS A 113 1.15 21.27 -18.59
CA CYS A 113 2.26 20.36 -18.30
C CYS A 113 2.22 19.13 -19.21
N ASN A 114 3.41 18.63 -19.56
CA ASN A 114 3.60 17.49 -20.43
C ASN A 114 4.49 16.46 -19.74
N ILE A 115 3.97 15.26 -19.52
CA ILE A 115 4.68 14.20 -18.77
C ILE A 115 5.96 13.75 -19.47
N ASN A 116 6.02 13.79 -20.81
CA ASN A 116 7.22 13.44 -21.56
C ASN A 116 8.34 14.46 -21.32
N LYS A 117 8.01 15.75 -21.21
CA LYS A 117 8.99 16.79 -20.85
C LYS A 117 9.45 16.63 -19.40
N MET A 118 8.58 16.22 -18.49
CA MET A 118 8.96 15.92 -17.10
C MET A 118 9.93 14.74 -17.02
N ASP A 119 9.71 13.70 -17.82
CA ASP A 119 10.63 12.56 -17.91
C ASP A 119 12.01 12.98 -18.48
N GLN A 120 12.04 13.81 -19.53
CA GLN A 120 13.28 14.37 -20.06
C GLN A 120 14.07 15.16 -19.00
N LYS A 121 13.36 15.87 -18.12
CA LYS A 121 13.94 16.57 -16.95
C LYS A 121 14.26 15.65 -15.77
N LYS A 122 14.02 14.34 -15.89
CA LYS A 122 14.16 13.32 -14.84
C LYS A 122 13.29 13.59 -13.61
N ARG A 123 12.18 14.31 -13.79
CA ARG A 123 11.25 14.65 -12.72
C ARG A 123 10.29 13.51 -12.39
N VAL A 124 9.94 12.72 -13.40
CA VAL A 124 9.26 11.43 -13.33
C VAL A 124 10.08 10.42 -14.13
N ASN A 125 9.86 9.12 -13.91
CA ASN A 125 10.56 8.07 -14.66
C ASN A 125 9.54 7.17 -15.37
N ILE A 126 9.26 7.49 -16.63
CA ILE A 126 8.29 6.76 -17.45
C ILE A 126 8.73 5.31 -17.65
N ALA A 127 10.01 5.04 -17.85
CA ALA A 127 10.51 3.68 -18.09
C ALA A 127 10.25 2.74 -16.90
N LYS A 128 10.37 3.23 -15.66
CA LYS A 128 10.02 2.45 -14.46
C LYS A 128 8.51 2.17 -14.40
N ILE A 129 7.70 3.19 -14.65
CA ILE A 129 6.24 3.08 -14.59
C ILE A 129 5.71 2.16 -15.71
N ASP A 130 6.30 2.22 -16.91
CA ASP A 130 6.00 1.34 -18.04
C ASP A 130 6.22 -0.13 -17.67
N LYS A 131 7.35 -0.43 -17.02
CA LYS A 131 7.63 -1.78 -16.49
C LYS A 131 6.59 -2.21 -15.45
N ILE A 132 6.21 -1.32 -14.53
CA ILE A 132 5.21 -1.62 -13.49
C ILE A 132 3.84 -1.90 -14.12
N PHE A 133 3.39 -1.07 -15.06
CA PHE A 133 2.13 -1.30 -15.77
C PHE A 133 2.14 -2.58 -16.60
N LYS A 134 3.29 -2.99 -17.14
CA LYS A 134 3.39 -4.29 -17.80
C LYS A 134 3.30 -5.46 -16.83
N GLN A 135 3.94 -5.35 -15.67
CA GLN A 135 3.91 -6.38 -14.64
C GLN A 135 2.53 -6.54 -14.01
N LEU A 136 1.78 -5.45 -13.89
CA LEU A 136 0.45 -5.40 -13.28
C LEU A 136 -0.48 -4.56 -14.16
N GLU A 137 -1.07 -5.21 -15.17
CA GLU A 137 -1.91 -4.56 -16.19
C GLU A 137 -3.29 -4.21 -15.65
N MET A 138 -3.89 -5.09 -14.85
CA MET A 138 -5.24 -4.96 -14.30
C MET A 138 -5.19 -4.90 -12.78
N VAL A 139 -5.96 -3.99 -12.17
CA VAL A 139 -6.06 -3.91 -10.71
C VAL A 139 -7.52 -3.77 -10.28
N PRO A 140 -7.91 -4.34 -9.12
CA PRO A 140 -9.20 -4.08 -8.52
C PRO A 140 -9.42 -2.59 -8.26
N LEU A 141 -10.46 -2.03 -8.87
CA LEU A 141 -10.90 -0.67 -8.60
C LEU A 141 -11.82 -0.66 -7.39
N PHE A 142 -12.92 -1.42 -7.47
CA PHE A 142 -13.90 -1.61 -6.40
C PHE A 142 -14.79 -2.82 -6.71
N GLY A 143 -14.93 -3.77 -5.79
CA GLY A 143 -15.69 -4.99 -6.06
C GLY A 143 -15.06 -5.82 -7.19
N ASP A 144 -15.91 -6.32 -8.08
CA ASP A 144 -15.56 -6.98 -9.34
C ASP A 144 -15.17 -6.00 -10.46
N MET A 145 -15.31 -4.69 -10.24
CA MET A 145 -14.87 -3.68 -11.20
C MET A 145 -13.35 -3.57 -11.21
N GLN A 146 -12.75 -3.88 -12.35
CA GLN A 146 -11.32 -3.77 -12.60
C GLN A 146 -10.99 -2.50 -13.37
N ILE A 147 -9.74 -2.07 -13.29
CA ILE A 147 -9.22 -0.99 -14.12
C ILE A 147 -7.85 -1.36 -14.66
N ALA A 148 -7.57 -0.95 -15.90
CA ALA A 148 -6.22 -0.92 -16.44
C ALA A 148 -5.60 0.46 -16.19
N PRO A 149 -4.65 0.63 -15.25
CA PRO A 149 -4.10 1.94 -14.94
C PRO A 149 -3.44 2.61 -16.16
N PHE A 150 -2.89 1.82 -17.09
CA PHE A 150 -2.32 2.33 -18.34
C PHE A 150 -3.36 2.98 -19.27
N ASN A 151 -4.65 2.67 -19.14
CA ASN A 151 -5.70 3.35 -19.91
C ASN A 151 -5.81 4.84 -19.58
N TYR A 152 -5.42 5.26 -18.37
CA TYR A 152 -5.29 6.69 -18.05
C TYR A 152 -4.25 7.37 -18.91
N ILE A 153 -3.12 6.70 -19.17
CA ILE A 153 -2.05 7.22 -20.01
C ILE A 153 -2.48 7.28 -21.47
N LYS A 154 -3.14 6.24 -22.00
CA LYS A 154 -3.66 6.23 -23.39
C LYS A 154 -4.65 7.36 -23.68
N ARG A 155 -5.35 7.84 -22.65
CA ARG A 155 -6.33 8.94 -22.73
C ARG A 155 -5.73 10.32 -22.42
N SER A 156 -4.42 10.39 -22.18
CA SER A 156 -3.74 11.65 -21.91
C SER A 156 -3.48 12.45 -23.21
N PRO A 157 -3.51 13.80 -23.17
CA PRO A 157 -3.34 14.64 -24.36
C PRO A 157 -2.02 14.41 -25.11
N HIS A 158 -0.95 14.06 -24.41
CA HIS A 158 0.38 13.90 -24.98
C HIS A 158 0.86 12.44 -25.01
N TYR A 159 -0.08 11.49 -25.09
CA TYR A 159 0.26 10.08 -25.21
C TYR A 159 1.11 9.80 -26.47
N ASP A 160 2.25 9.14 -26.27
CA ASP A 160 3.12 8.65 -27.32
C ASP A 160 3.47 7.19 -27.04
N GLN A 161 2.97 6.28 -27.88
CA GLN A 161 3.16 4.84 -27.73
C GLN A 161 4.64 4.42 -27.69
N SER A 162 5.53 5.15 -28.38
CA SER A 162 6.96 4.82 -28.42
C SER A 162 7.66 4.96 -27.07
N ARG A 163 7.05 5.73 -26.15
CA ARG A 163 7.53 5.97 -24.79
C ARG A 163 7.10 4.89 -23.80
N TRP A 164 6.16 4.03 -24.21
CA TRP A 164 5.56 2.97 -23.40
C TRP A 164 5.65 1.60 -24.09
N PRO A 165 6.86 1.15 -24.50
CA PRO A 165 7.02 -0.04 -25.32
C PRO A 165 6.55 -1.32 -24.62
N LEU A 166 6.66 -1.42 -23.29
CA LEU A 166 6.26 -2.61 -22.54
C LEU A 166 4.75 -2.65 -22.32
N ALA A 167 4.17 -1.60 -21.76
CA ALA A 167 2.73 -1.54 -21.48
C ALA A 167 1.87 -1.48 -22.76
N SER A 168 2.47 -1.09 -23.89
CA SER A 168 1.82 -1.14 -25.21
C SER A 168 2.02 -2.47 -25.93
N SER A 169 2.81 -3.41 -25.39
CA SER A 169 3.03 -4.70 -26.04
C SER A 169 1.77 -5.57 -25.96
N SER A 170 1.57 -6.41 -26.98
CA SER A 170 0.49 -7.42 -27.01
C SER A 170 0.84 -8.70 -26.28
N SER A 171 2.04 -8.82 -25.69
CA SER A 171 2.41 -10.01 -24.92
C SER A 171 1.54 -10.08 -23.66
N PRO A 172 1.11 -11.25 -23.19
CA PRO A 172 0.41 -11.32 -21.91
C PRO A 172 1.24 -10.76 -20.75
N SER A 173 0.58 -10.17 -19.77
CA SER A 173 1.21 -9.78 -18.51
C SER A 173 1.62 -11.02 -17.71
N PRO A 174 2.67 -10.98 -16.88
CA PRO A 174 2.91 -12.03 -15.88
C PRO A 174 1.69 -12.29 -14.98
N GLN A 175 0.82 -11.29 -14.82
CA GLN A 175 -0.46 -11.39 -14.13
C GLN A 175 -1.38 -12.51 -14.64
N SER A 176 -1.28 -12.88 -15.92
CA SER A 176 -2.16 -13.86 -16.55
C SER A 176 -1.78 -15.32 -16.25
N ASP A 177 -0.64 -15.57 -15.61
CA ASP A 177 -0.10 -16.90 -15.39
C ASP A 177 0.27 -17.09 -13.92
N LEU A 178 -0.60 -17.77 -13.17
CA LEU A 178 -0.35 -18.20 -11.79
C LEU A 178 0.59 -19.42 -11.73
N LEU A 179 0.55 -20.28 -12.74
CA LEU A 179 1.22 -21.58 -12.71
C LEU A 179 2.74 -21.42 -12.71
N GLN A 180 3.29 -20.37 -13.33
CA GLN A 180 4.71 -20.06 -13.25
C GLN A 180 5.21 -19.80 -11.82
N TYR A 181 4.35 -19.31 -10.92
CA TYR A 181 4.70 -18.98 -9.53
C TYR A 181 4.49 -20.16 -8.58
N LEU A 182 3.67 -21.14 -8.97
CA LEU A 182 3.28 -22.25 -8.12
C LEU A 182 4.46 -23.06 -7.54
N PRO A 183 5.54 -23.36 -8.28
CA PRO A 183 6.70 -24.04 -7.72
C PRO A 183 7.37 -23.26 -6.58
N THR A 184 7.52 -21.94 -6.74
CA THR A 184 8.10 -21.06 -5.73
C THR A 184 7.20 -20.98 -4.50
N ILE A 185 5.89 -20.79 -4.70
CA ILE A 185 4.90 -20.75 -3.61
C ILE A 185 4.95 -22.04 -2.78
N ARG A 186 5.02 -23.21 -3.44
CA ARG A 186 5.13 -24.52 -2.77
C ARG A 186 6.39 -24.63 -1.91
N ASP A 187 7.55 -24.26 -2.46
CA ASP A 187 8.83 -24.29 -1.74
C ASP A 187 8.83 -23.36 -0.53
N GLU A 188 8.34 -22.13 -0.71
CA GLU A 188 8.20 -21.15 0.37
C GLU A 188 7.23 -21.62 1.47
N TYR A 189 6.09 -22.20 1.07
CA TYR A 189 5.09 -22.76 1.98
C TYR A 189 5.67 -23.87 2.85
N VAL A 190 6.35 -24.85 2.24
CA VAL A 190 6.98 -25.97 2.96
C VAL A 190 8.07 -25.48 3.91
N ARG A 191 8.93 -24.56 3.44
CA ARG A 191 10.01 -23.99 4.27
C ARG A 191 9.43 -23.24 5.48
N TYR A 192 8.46 -22.36 5.25
CA TYR A 192 7.88 -21.53 6.30
C TYR A 192 7.10 -22.36 7.32
N ILE A 193 6.25 -23.30 6.89
CA ILE A 193 5.50 -24.14 7.83
C ILE A 193 6.42 -25.02 8.67
N SER A 194 7.49 -25.55 8.09
CA SER A 194 8.45 -26.37 8.86
C SER A 194 9.09 -25.55 9.99
N GLU A 195 9.47 -24.31 9.71
CA GLU A 195 10.02 -23.39 10.70
C GLU A 195 8.96 -22.99 11.75
N LEU A 196 7.75 -22.62 11.31
CA LEU A 196 6.62 -22.28 12.18
C LEU A 196 6.27 -23.43 13.14
N ALA A 197 6.19 -24.65 12.62
CA ALA A 197 5.86 -25.85 13.39
C ALA A 197 6.90 -26.12 14.49
N ARG A 198 8.20 -25.88 14.22
CA ARG A 198 9.25 -25.99 15.23
C ARG A 198 8.99 -25.05 16.41
N HIS A 199 8.72 -23.78 16.14
CA HIS A 199 8.44 -22.80 17.19
C HIS A 199 7.12 -23.07 17.92
N ASN A 200 6.09 -23.53 17.21
CA ASN A 200 4.82 -23.92 17.82
C ASN A 200 4.98 -25.11 18.79
N ASN A 201 5.75 -26.12 18.39
CA ASN A 201 6.03 -27.30 19.21
C ASN A 201 6.86 -26.93 20.45
N GLU A 202 7.85 -26.05 20.31
CA GLU A 202 8.63 -25.55 21.43
C GLU A 202 7.73 -24.86 22.46
N VAL A 203 6.86 -23.96 22.01
CA VAL A 203 5.91 -23.24 22.89
C VAL A 203 4.94 -24.19 23.58
N THR A 204 4.49 -25.24 22.90
CA THR A 204 3.48 -26.18 23.44
C THR A 204 4.09 -27.17 24.43
N THR A 205 5.32 -27.62 24.18
CA THR A 205 5.95 -28.69 24.97
C THR A 205 6.90 -28.19 26.05
N THR A 206 7.34 -26.93 25.98
CA THR A 206 8.34 -26.37 26.90
C THR A 206 7.73 -25.27 27.76
N VAL A 207 7.66 -25.48 29.07
CA VAL A 207 7.37 -24.40 30.03
C VAL A 207 8.67 -23.67 30.32
N LYS A 208 8.87 -22.50 29.70
CA LYS A 208 10.01 -21.64 30.04
C LYS A 208 9.70 -20.88 31.34
N GLU A 209 10.50 -21.12 32.38
CA GLU A 209 10.44 -20.37 33.65
C GLU A 209 10.92 -18.92 33.50
N THR A 210 11.77 -18.66 32.51
CA THR A 210 12.32 -17.33 32.22
C THR A 210 11.63 -16.67 31.02
N PRO A 211 11.44 -15.33 31.04
CA PRO A 211 10.98 -14.60 29.86
C PRO A 211 11.90 -14.79 28.65
N ARG A 212 11.34 -14.71 27.44
CA ARG A 212 12.11 -14.74 26.17
C ARG A 212 13.12 -13.60 26.13
N THR A 213 14.32 -13.92 25.63
CA THR A 213 15.40 -12.96 25.35
C THR A 213 15.04 -12.02 24.20
N ASP A 214 15.77 -10.91 24.07
CA ASP A 214 15.59 -9.97 22.95
C ASP A 214 15.78 -10.64 21.58
N CYS A 215 16.71 -11.60 21.48
CA CYS A 215 16.96 -12.36 20.26
C CYS A 215 15.78 -13.25 19.88
N GLU A 216 15.25 -14.01 20.84
CA GLU A 216 14.07 -14.86 20.61
C GLU A 216 12.83 -14.04 20.24
N ASN A 217 12.63 -12.86 20.87
CA ASN A 217 11.53 -11.96 20.52
C ASN A 217 11.68 -11.39 19.09
N LYS A 218 12.91 -11.06 18.70
CA LYS A 218 13.23 -10.60 17.34
C LYS A 218 12.96 -11.70 16.31
N GLU A 219 13.45 -12.92 16.54
CA GLU A 219 13.25 -14.06 15.65
C GLU A 219 11.76 -14.36 15.43
N LEU A 220 10.95 -14.38 16.50
CA LEU A 220 9.50 -14.56 16.40
C LEU A 220 8.81 -13.40 15.68
N THR A 221 9.30 -12.17 15.87
CA THR A 221 8.77 -11.00 15.16
C THR A 221 9.09 -11.07 13.66
N GLU A 222 10.31 -11.42 13.29
CA GLU A 222 10.72 -11.61 11.90
C GLU A 222 9.98 -12.79 11.24
N LEU A 223 9.74 -13.88 11.97
CA LEU A 223 8.90 -14.99 11.52
C LEU A 223 7.47 -14.50 11.25
N SER A 224 6.86 -13.75 12.18
CA SER A 224 5.50 -13.23 12.03
C SER A 224 5.37 -12.30 10.81
N LEU A 225 6.36 -11.42 10.58
CA LEU A 225 6.38 -10.53 9.43
C LEU A 225 6.50 -11.31 8.12
N ARG A 226 7.43 -12.27 8.04
CA ARG A 226 7.59 -13.12 6.85
C ARG A 226 6.31 -13.89 6.53
N GLY A 227 5.64 -14.44 7.53
CA GLY A 227 4.38 -15.17 7.32
C GLY A 227 3.29 -14.30 6.74
N LEU A 228 3.11 -13.09 7.28
CA LEU A 228 2.14 -12.15 6.76
C LEU A 228 2.51 -11.68 5.33
N GLN A 229 3.79 -11.48 5.03
CA GLN A 229 4.27 -11.11 3.70
C GLN A 229 4.02 -12.22 2.67
N LEU A 230 4.27 -13.49 3.03
CA LEU A 230 3.97 -14.65 2.17
C LEU A 230 2.47 -14.75 1.88
N LEU A 231 1.63 -14.66 2.93
CA LEU A 231 0.18 -14.67 2.78
C LEU A 231 -0.33 -13.55 1.87
N SER A 232 0.22 -12.34 2.03
CA SER A 232 -0.10 -11.20 1.19
C SER A 232 0.31 -11.42 -0.27
N ASP A 233 1.51 -11.95 -0.52
CA ASP A 233 2.02 -12.20 -1.87
C ASP A 233 1.19 -13.28 -2.58
N TRP A 234 0.85 -14.38 -1.90
CA TRP A 234 0.03 -15.44 -2.47
C TRP A 234 -1.41 -14.96 -2.74
N SER A 235 -2.02 -14.20 -1.82
CA SER A 235 -3.34 -13.61 -2.04
C SER A 235 -3.33 -12.59 -3.18
N THR A 236 -2.21 -11.87 -3.34
CA THR A 236 -1.98 -10.97 -4.45
C THR A 236 -2.01 -11.74 -5.77
N HIS A 237 -1.27 -12.85 -5.90
CA HIS A 237 -1.28 -13.66 -7.11
C HIS A 237 -2.68 -14.17 -7.50
N VAL A 238 -3.47 -14.63 -6.53
CA VAL A 238 -4.87 -15.08 -6.77
C VAL A 238 -5.73 -13.93 -7.26
N THR A 239 -5.68 -12.79 -6.56
CA THR A 239 -6.50 -11.61 -6.88
C THR A 239 -6.12 -11.01 -8.23
N GLU A 240 -4.82 -10.96 -8.51
CA GLU A 240 -4.27 -10.43 -9.74
C GLU A 240 -4.65 -11.30 -10.95
N LEU A 241 -4.52 -12.63 -10.86
CA LEU A 241 -4.99 -13.53 -11.94
C LEU A 241 -6.48 -13.33 -12.20
N TYR A 242 -7.29 -13.33 -11.14
CA TYR A 242 -8.74 -13.12 -11.25
C TYR A 242 -9.07 -11.78 -11.93
N SER A 243 -8.41 -10.70 -11.51
CA SER A 243 -8.58 -9.35 -12.09
C SER A 243 -8.23 -9.32 -13.58
N TRP A 244 -7.16 -10.00 -13.97
CA TRP A 244 -6.75 -10.09 -15.36
C TRP A 244 -7.79 -10.86 -16.19
N LYS A 245 -8.26 -12.01 -15.70
CA LYS A 245 -9.24 -12.85 -16.39
C LYS A 245 -10.60 -12.16 -16.57
N LEU A 246 -11.05 -11.36 -15.59
CA LEU A 246 -12.27 -10.57 -15.72
C LEU A 246 -12.23 -9.63 -16.94
N MET A 247 -11.10 -8.97 -17.17
CA MET A 247 -10.94 -8.02 -18.27
C MET A 247 -10.56 -8.66 -19.61
N HIS A 248 -10.30 -9.96 -19.64
CA HIS A 248 -9.93 -10.72 -20.83
C HIS A 248 -10.80 -11.97 -20.95
N PRO A 249 -12.12 -11.83 -21.18
CA PRO A 249 -13.01 -12.96 -21.37
C PRO A 249 -12.57 -13.81 -22.55
N THR A 250 -12.62 -15.13 -22.40
CA THR A 250 -12.35 -16.05 -23.51
C THR A 250 -13.45 -15.95 -24.57
N ASP A 251 -13.23 -16.55 -25.72
CA ASP A 251 -14.27 -16.83 -26.71
C ASP A 251 -14.22 -18.29 -27.18
N HIS A 252 -15.15 -18.65 -28.07
CA HIS A 252 -15.28 -19.97 -28.66
C HIS A 252 -14.13 -20.33 -29.62
N HIS A 253 -13.31 -19.36 -30.04
CA HIS A 253 -12.12 -19.61 -30.84
C HIS A 253 -10.93 -20.01 -29.95
N GLN A 254 -10.81 -19.38 -28.79
CA GLN A 254 -9.77 -19.65 -27.79
C GLN A 254 -10.08 -20.88 -26.93
N ASN A 255 -11.34 -21.06 -26.53
CA ASN A 255 -11.82 -22.22 -25.78
C ASN A 255 -13.00 -22.88 -26.52
N LYS A 256 -12.78 -24.09 -27.05
CA LYS A 256 -13.80 -24.85 -27.80
C LYS A 256 -15.02 -25.26 -26.95
N GLU A 257 -14.88 -25.29 -25.63
CA GLU A 257 -15.97 -25.59 -24.70
C GLU A 257 -16.83 -24.37 -24.37
N CYS A 258 -16.39 -23.17 -24.77
CA CYS A 258 -17.13 -21.92 -24.60
C CYS A 258 -18.22 -21.80 -25.69
N PRO A 259 -19.51 -21.77 -25.33
CA PRO A 259 -20.59 -21.49 -26.28
C PRO A 259 -20.46 -20.10 -26.92
N GLN A 260 -21.01 -19.92 -28.14
CA GLN A 260 -20.99 -18.62 -28.83
C GLN A 260 -21.90 -17.59 -28.14
N GLU A 261 -22.99 -18.08 -27.58
CA GLU A 261 -24.02 -17.33 -26.85
C GLU A 261 -23.69 -17.10 -25.37
N ALA A 262 -22.53 -17.59 -24.90
CA ALA A 262 -22.12 -17.44 -23.51
C ALA A 262 -22.01 -15.98 -23.10
N GLU A 263 -22.65 -15.64 -21.98
CA GLU A 263 -22.64 -14.29 -21.43
C GLU A 263 -21.22 -13.87 -21.05
N GLU A 264 -20.93 -12.57 -21.08
CA GLU A 264 -19.58 -12.05 -20.85
C GLU A 264 -18.99 -12.48 -19.50
N TYR A 265 -19.80 -12.49 -18.43
CA TYR A 265 -19.32 -12.97 -17.12
C TYR A 265 -18.97 -14.45 -17.11
N GLU A 266 -19.72 -15.28 -17.85
CA GLU A 266 -19.45 -16.72 -17.96
C GLU A 266 -18.16 -16.96 -18.76
N ARG A 267 -17.94 -16.16 -19.81
CA ARG A 267 -16.70 -16.14 -20.60
C ARG A 267 -15.50 -15.59 -19.83
N ALA A 268 -15.72 -14.66 -18.89
CA ALA A 268 -14.70 -14.10 -18.03
C ALA A 268 -14.31 -15.04 -16.87
N THR A 269 -15.23 -15.93 -16.47
CA THR A 269 -15.06 -16.82 -15.32
C THR A 269 -15.07 -18.29 -15.71
N ARG A 270 -16.24 -18.93 -15.78
CA ARG A 270 -16.43 -20.37 -15.99
C ARG A 270 -15.56 -20.97 -17.10
N TYR A 271 -15.49 -20.29 -18.25
CA TYR A 271 -14.77 -20.77 -19.42
C TYR A 271 -13.34 -20.24 -19.54
N ASN A 272 -12.90 -19.36 -18.63
CA ASN A 272 -11.61 -18.67 -18.75
C ASN A 272 -10.47 -19.31 -17.96
N TYR A 273 -10.70 -20.47 -17.36
CA TYR A 273 -9.69 -21.21 -16.61
C TYR A 273 -9.55 -22.63 -17.14
N SER A 274 -8.32 -23.05 -17.43
CA SER A 274 -7.99 -24.45 -17.66
C SER A 274 -8.15 -25.26 -16.37
N ASP A 275 -8.18 -26.59 -16.47
CA ASP A 275 -8.26 -27.43 -15.28
C ASP A 275 -7.00 -27.31 -14.42
N GLU A 276 -5.82 -27.18 -15.03
CA GLU A 276 -4.57 -26.91 -14.33
C GLU A 276 -4.60 -25.58 -13.58
N GLU A 277 -5.13 -24.52 -14.20
CA GLU A 277 -5.30 -23.22 -13.54
C GLU A 277 -6.26 -23.31 -12.35
N LYS A 278 -7.38 -24.03 -12.49
CA LYS A 278 -8.33 -24.26 -11.38
C LYS A 278 -7.66 -25.03 -10.23
N PHE A 279 -6.93 -26.09 -10.52
CA PHE A 279 -6.20 -26.86 -9.50
C PHE A 279 -5.13 -26.00 -8.82
N GLY A 280 -4.36 -25.22 -9.59
CA GLY A 280 -3.37 -24.30 -9.05
C GLY A 280 -4.00 -23.22 -8.14
N LEU A 281 -5.12 -22.65 -8.55
CA LEU A 281 -5.88 -21.69 -7.74
C LEU A 281 -6.36 -22.32 -6.42
N ILE A 282 -6.98 -23.51 -6.47
CA ILE A 282 -7.43 -24.21 -5.28
C ILE A 282 -6.26 -24.50 -4.33
N GLU A 283 -5.12 -24.91 -4.87
CA GLU A 283 -3.93 -25.21 -4.08
C GLU A 283 -3.41 -23.96 -3.36
N VAL A 284 -3.28 -22.83 -4.07
CA VAL A 284 -2.82 -21.56 -3.47
C VAL A 284 -3.82 -21.07 -2.42
N ILE A 285 -5.13 -21.12 -2.70
CA ILE A 285 -6.17 -20.74 -1.72
C ILE A 285 -6.10 -21.64 -0.49
N ALA A 286 -5.92 -22.95 -0.66
CA ALA A 286 -5.78 -23.88 0.46
C ALA A 286 -4.51 -23.59 1.29
N MET A 287 -3.38 -23.27 0.65
CA MET A 287 -2.16 -22.87 1.34
C MET A 287 -2.34 -21.56 2.13
N ILE A 288 -2.98 -20.54 1.54
CA ILE A 288 -3.30 -19.27 2.22
C ILE A 288 -4.15 -19.54 3.46
N LYS A 289 -5.27 -20.25 3.32
CA LYS A 289 -6.20 -20.50 4.43
C LYS A 289 -5.62 -21.45 5.47
N GLY A 290 -4.86 -22.46 5.06
CA GLY A 290 -4.15 -23.36 5.96
C GLY A 290 -3.13 -22.61 6.81
N LEU A 291 -2.29 -21.78 6.19
CA LEU A 291 -1.30 -20.98 6.90
C LEU A 291 -1.95 -19.91 7.78
N GLN A 292 -3.04 -19.28 7.33
CA GLN A 292 -3.81 -18.32 8.13
C GLN A 292 -4.24 -18.94 9.47
N VAL A 293 -4.75 -20.18 9.46
CA VAL A 293 -5.15 -20.90 10.67
C VAL A 293 -3.94 -21.15 11.58
N LEU A 294 -2.81 -21.59 11.03
CA LEU A 294 -1.60 -21.85 11.82
C LEU A 294 -1.06 -20.57 12.47
N MET A 295 -1.02 -19.47 11.73
CA MET A 295 -0.57 -18.18 12.24
C MET A 295 -1.52 -17.60 13.30
N SER A 296 -2.83 -17.76 13.12
CA SER A 296 -3.82 -17.36 14.13
C SER A 296 -3.67 -18.14 15.44
N ARG A 297 -3.34 -19.45 15.39
CA ARG A 297 -3.05 -20.24 16.60
C ARG A 297 -1.83 -19.73 17.36
N MET A 298 -0.86 -19.12 16.68
CA MET A 298 0.34 -18.53 17.28
C MET A 298 0.19 -17.05 17.63
N GLU A 299 -1.00 -16.45 17.46
CA GLU A 299 -1.22 -15.01 17.65
C GLU A 299 -0.77 -14.51 19.03
N THR A 300 -1.06 -15.24 20.10
CA THR A 300 -0.68 -14.84 21.46
C THR A 300 0.84 -14.80 21.64
N VAL A 301 1.56 -15.75 21.03
CA VAL A 301 3.01 -15.83 21.02
C VAL A 301 3.61 -14.68 20.23
N PHE A 302 3.09 -14.45 19.02
CA PHE A 302 3.56 -13.39 18.14
C PHE A 302 3.32 -12.01 18.75
N THR A 303 2.11 -11.72 19.23
CA THR A 303 1.79 -10.39 19.78
C THR A 303 2.62 -10.05 21.01
N ASP A 304 2.94 -11.02 21.88
CA ASP A 304 3.87 -10.83 23.00
C ASP A 304 5.31 -10.53 22.51
N ALA A 305 5.82 -11.35 21.57
CA ALA A 305 7.16 -11.15 21.02
C ALA A 305 7.31 -9.81 20.27
N ILE A 306 6.33 -9.47 19.43
CA ILE A 306 6.27 -8.22 18.65
C ILE A 306 6.31 -7.02 19.58
N ARG A 307 5.46 -6.97 20.62
CA ARG A 307 5.40 -5.84 21.55
C ARG A 307 6.74 -5.64 22.27
N ARG A 308 7.37 -6.73 22.72
CA ARG A 308 8.68 -6.68 23.38
C ARG A 308 9.79 -6.24 22.43
N HIS A 309 9.83 -6.80 21.23
CA HIS A 309 10.84 -6.47 20.22
C HIS A 309 10.72 -5.01 19.76
N VAL A 310 9.52 -4.58 19.36
CA VAL A 310 9.26 -3.20 18.92
C VAL A 310 9.60 -2.19 20.03
N TYR A 311 9.24 -2.50 21.28
CA TYR A 311 9.63 -1.67 22.41
C TYR A 311 11.16 -1.58 22.55
N ALA A 312 11.84 -2.72 22.58
CA ALA A 312 13.28 -2.78 22.74
C ALA A 312 14.01 -2.01 21.64
N GLU A 313 13.66 -2.23 20.38
CA GLU A 313 14.23 -1.52 19.22
C GLU A 313 13.97 -0.01 19.28
N LEU A 314 12.74 0.42 19.60
CA LEU A 314 12.41 1.83 19.75
C LEU A 314 13.26 2.47 20.86
N GLN A 315 13.31 1.84 22.03
CA GLN A 315 14.03 2.38 23.18
C GLN A 315 15.55 2.39 22.97
N GLU A 316 16.13 1.34 22.40
CA GLU A 316 17.55 1.30 22.05
C GLU A 316 17.90 2.38 21.03
N PHE A 317 17.01 2.62 20.06
CA PHE A 317 17.21 3.67 19.08
C PHE A 317 17.18 5.07 19.72
N VAL A 318 16.13 5.41 20.47
CA VAL A 318 15.96 6.77 21.02
C VAL A 318 16.89 7.05 22.20
N GLN A 319 17.18 6.06 23.05
CA GLN A 319 17.99 6.24 24.24
C GLN A 319 19.49 6.12 23.97
N SER A 320 19.90 5.18 23.10
CA SER A 320 21.32 4.89 22.84
C SER A 320 21.77 5.38 21.46
N THR A 321 21.09 4.95 20.38
CA THR A 321 21.53 5.21 19.00
C THR A 321 21.55 6.70 18.66
N LEU A 322 20.54 7.46 19.11
CA LEU A 322 20.43 8.90 18.88
C LEU A 322 21.37 9.76 19.73
N ARG A 323 22.10 9.19 20.71
CA ARG A 323 23.05 9.94 21.56
C ARG A 323 24.16 10.58 20.74
N GLU A 324 24.76 9.80 19.85
CA GLU A 324 25.92 10.26 19.08
C GLU A 324 25.55 11.30 18.00
N PRO A 325 24.46 11.14 17.22
CA PRO A 325 23.91 12.19 16.37
C PRO A 325 23.59 13.48 17.15
N LEU A 326 22.98 13.35 18.34
CA LEU A 326 22.68 14.49 19.21
C LEU A 326 23.95 15.21 19.67
N ARG A 327 24.97 14.46 20.13
CA ARG A 327 26.26 15.00 20.55
C ARG A 327 26.91 15.83 19.45
N LYS A 328 26.90 15.33 18.21
CA LYS A 328 27.43 16.04 17.03
C LYS A 328 26.63 17.29 16.72
N ALA A 329 25.29 17.23 16.79
CA ALA A 329 24.44 18.39 16.59
C ALA A 329 24.70 19.49 17.63
N VAL A 330 24.84 19.13 18.91
CA VAL A 330 25.19 20.06 19.99
C VAL A 330 26.58 20.65 19.79
N LYS A 331 27.60 19.81 19.56
CA LYS A 331 28.99 20.24 19.37
C LYS A 331 29.14 21.22 18.19
N ASN A 332 28.44 20.95 17.10
CA ASN A 332 28.53 21.71 15.86
C ASN A 332 27.48 22.82 15.73
N LYS A 333 26.73 23.12 16.82
CA LYS A 333 25.67 24.14 16.86
C LYS A 333 24.63 23.98 15.73
N LYS A 334 24.19 22.76 15.49
CA LYS A 334 23.12 22.42 14.54
C LYS A 334 21.77 22.39 15.26
N ASP A 335 21.27 23.57 15.61
CA ASP A 335 20.11 23.71 16.53
C ASP A 335 18.84 23.04 16.02
N LEU A 336 18.55 23.10 14.71
CA LEU A 336 17.38 22.46 14.13
C LEU A 336 17.44 20.92 14.22
N ILE A 337 18.59 20.31 13.88
CA ILE A 337 18.80 18.86 13.99
C ILE A 337 18.73 18.43 15.46
N ARG A 338 19.37 19.21 16.35
CA ARG A 338 19.31 19.00 17.80
C ARG A 338 17.85 19.01 18.29
N SER A 339 17.07 20.02 17.90
CA SER A 339 15.66 20.15 18.27
C SER A 339 14.86 18.93 17.86
N ILE A 340 14.99 18.48 16.61
CA ILE A 340 14.25 17.32 16.10
C ILE A 340 14.64 16.04 16.87
N ILE A 341 15.93 15.79 17.09
CA ILE A 341 16.38 14.60 17.83
C ILE A 341 15.88 14.63 19.29
N LEU A 342 15.92 15.79 19.95
CA LEU A 342 15.38 15.94 21.30
C LEU A 342 13.87 15.70 21.33
N SER A 343 13.11 16.26 20.38
CA SER A 343 11.66 16.02 20.29
C SER A 343 11.32 14.55 20.06
N VAL A 344 12.11 13.82 19.25
CA VAL A 344 11.97 12.36 19.09
C VAL A 344 12.15 11.65 20.44
N ARG A 345 13.19 12.03 21.21
CA ARG A 345 13.48 11.43 22.51
C ARG A 345 12.40 11.76 23.55
N GLU A 346 11.98 13.02 23.63
CA GLU A 346 10.92 13.45 24.55
C GLU A 346 9.56 12.77 24.27
N THR A 347 9.27 12.47 23.01
CA THR A 347 8.01 11.82 22.62
C THR A 347 7.92 10.35 23.04
N CYS A 348 9.06 9.63 23.04
CA CYS A 348 9.04 8.16 23.13
C CYS A 348 10.02 7.52 24.12
N ALA A 349 11.01 8.23 24.64
CA ALA A 349 11.99 7.63 25.55
C ALA A 349 11.33 7.34 26.92
N ASP A 350 11.28 6.05 27.28
CA ASP A 350 10.92 5.61 28.62
C ASP A 350 12.19 5.34 29.43
N TRP A 351 12.65 6.35 30.15
CA TRP A 351 13.85 6.25 30.98
C TRP A 351 13.58 5.37 32.21
N LEU A 352 14.53 4.47 32.54
CA LEU A 352 14.38 3.55 33.68
C LEU A 352 14.07 4.26 35.01
N ARG A 353 14.61 5.47 35.21
CA ARG A 353 14.39 6.30 36.41
C ARG A 353 13.27 7.34 36.25
N GLY A 354 12.48 7.27 35.17
CA GLY A 354 11.42 8.22 34.83
C GLY A 354 11.90 9.57 34.29
N THR A 355 13.20 9.85 34.33
CA THR A 355 13.79 11.11 33.86
C THR A 355 15.05 10.85 33.03
N GLU A 356 15.29 11.71 32.03
CA GLU A 356 16.51 11.67 31.22
C GLU A 356 17.78 11.87 32.08
N PRO A 357 18.84 11.07 31.87
CA PRO A 357 20.13 11.25 32.55
C PRO A 357 20.77 12.63 32.24
N GLN A 358 20.68 13.57 33.19
CA GLN A 358 21.21 14.93 33.03
C GLN A 358 22.74 15.01 33.00
N ASP A 359 23.40 13.93 33.42
CA ASP A 359 24.84 13.74 33.41
C ASP A 359 25.39 13.22 32.08
N ASP A 360 24.53 12.88 31.10
CA ASP A 360 24.95 12.41 29.78
C ASP A 360 25.88 13.44 29.07
N PRO A 361 27.15 13.09 28.78
CA PRO A 361 28.08 13.95 28.06
C PRO A 361 27.57 14.40 26.69
N ALA A 362 26.76 13.57 26.04
CA ALA A 362 26.19 13.83 24.71
C ALA A 362 25.30 15.09 24.69
N LEU A 363 24.53 15.33 25.76
CA LEU A 363 23.70 16.54 25.93
C LEU A 363 24.52 17.83 25.92
N LYS A 364 25.81 17.73 26.29
CA LYS A 364 26.77 18.85 26.34
C LYS A 364 27.74 18.84 25.14
N GLY A 365 27.52 17.96 24.15
CA GLY A 365 28.39 17.80 22.99
C GLY A 365 29.76 17.15 23.27
N LYS A 366 29.94 16.60 24.48
CA LYS A 366 31.18 15.96 24.93
C LYS A 366 31.15 14.46 24.63
N LYS A 367 32.31 13.86 24.38
CA LYS A 367 32.45 12.41 24.24
C LYS A 367 32.24 11.72 25.59
N ASP A 368 31.91 10.43 25.54
CA ASP A 368 31.88 9.57 26.71
C ASP A 368 33.27 9.51 27.38
N PRO A 369 33.35 9.38 28.71
CA PRO A 369 34.62 9.22 29.42
C PRO A 369 35.29 7.90 29.02
N GLU A 370 36.58 7.73 29.35
CA GLU A 370 37.30 6.47 29.07
C GLU A 370 36.64 5.25 29.72
N SER A 371 35.97 5.44 30.86
CA SER A 371 35.17 4.41 31.54
C SER A 371 33.83 4.10 30.85
N GLY A 372 33.46 4.82 29.80
CA GLY A 372 32.17 4.75 29.13
C GLY A 372 31.04 5.47 29.87
N PHE A 373 29.92 5.67 29.17
CA PHE A 373 28.65 6.13 29.75
C PHE A 373 27.54 5.16 29.33
N GLU A 374 27.08 4.34 30.27
CA GLU A 374 26.10 3.29 30.00
C GLU A 374 24.69 3.75 30.37
N ILE A 375 23.76 3.59 29.42
CA ILE A 375 22.32 3.79 29.67
C ILE A 375 21.66 2.43 29.74
N LYS A 376 21.05 2.12 30.88
CA LYS A 376 20.25 0.90 31.06
C LYS A 376 18.86 1.11 30.48
N VAL A 377 18.63 0.56 29.30
CA VAL A 377 17.36 0.62 28.59
C VAL A 377 16.37 -0.40 29.18
N PRO A 378 15.16 0.00 29.64
CA PRO A 378 14.18 -0.94 30.18
C PRO A 378 13.68 -1.92 29.11
N ARG A 379 13.03 -3.00 29.55
CA ARG A 379 12.30 -3.94 28.68
C ARG A 379 10.85 -4.03 29.14
N ARG A 380 9.91 -3.70 28.26
CA ARG A 380 8.47 -3.77 28.49
C ARG A 380 7.78 -4.54 27.38
N ASN A 381 6.57 -5.00 27.68
CA ASN A 381 5.71 -5.72 26.76
C ASN A 381 4.60 -4.81 26.21
N VAL A 382 4.99 -3.72 25.54
CA VAL A 382 4.04 -2.75 25.01
C VAL A 382 4.65 -2.03 23.81
N GLY A 383 3.92 -1.95 22.69
CA GLY A 383 4.35 -1.12 21.57
C GLY A 383 4.14 0.38 21.83
N PRO A 384 4.74 1.28 21.03
CA PRO A 384 4.36 2.68 21.05
C PRO A 384 2.89 2.86 20.65
N SER A 385 2.27 3.94 21.13
CA SER A 385 0.98 4.38 20.57
C SER A 385 1.13 4.76 19.09
N SER A 386 0.02 4.78 18.35
CA SER A 386 0.00 5.17 16.93
C SER A 386 0.53 6.60 16.71
N THR A 387 0.20 7.53 17.62
CA THR A 387 0.70 8.92 17.57
C THR A 387 2.20 8.99 17.83
N GLN A 388 2.71 8.25 18.83
CA GLN A 388 4.15 8.16 19.10
C GLN A 388 4.92 7.65 17.89
N LEU A 389 4.47 6.52 17.30
CA LEU A 389 5.13 5.94 16.15
C LEU A 389 5.09 6.88 14.94
N TYR A 390 3.94 7.50 14.67
CA TYR A 390 3.79 8.48 13.59
C TYR A 390 4.77 9.66 13.77
N MET A 391 4.74 10.30 14.95
CA MET A 391 5.58 11.47 15.23
C MET A 391 7.07 11.16 15.12
N VAL A 392 7.53 10.04 15.68
CA VAL A 392 8.94 9.61 15.57
C VAL A 392 9.32 9.39 14.12
N ARG A 393 8.53 8.63 13.36
CA ARG A 393 8.84 8.33 11.96
C ARG A 393 8.88 9.60 11.12
N THR A 394 7.90 10.49 11.24
CA THR A 394 7.84 11.76 10.49
C THR A 394 9.00 12.69 10.83
N MET A 395 9.35 12.81 12.12
CA MET A 395 10.51 13.62 12.53
C MET A 395 11.82 13.04 11.99
N LEU A 396 12.01 11.72 12.04
CA LEU A 396 13.20 11.07 11.50
C LEU A 396 13.26 11.16 9.97
N GLU A 397 12.12 11.03 9.28
CA GLU A 397 12.01 11.21 7.84
C GLU A 397 12.52 12.59 7.43
N SER A 398 12.16 13.65 8.18
CA SER A 398 12.64 15.01 7.92
C SER A 398 14.17 15.17 8.00
N LEU A 399 14.86 14.31 8.78
CA LEU A 399 16.32 14.31 8.89
C LEU A 399 16.99 13.63 7.70
N ILE A 400 16.35 12.61 7.12
CA ILE A 400 16.91 11.79 6.03
C ILE A 400 16.37 12.17 4.64
N ALA A 401 15.32 12.99 4.57
CA ALA A 401 14.69 13.42 3.33
C ALA A 401 15.69 14.09 2.38
N ASP A 402 15.63 13.70 1.12
CA ASP A 402 16.29 14.39 0.02
C ASP A 402 15.48 15.63 -0.39
N LYS A 403 16.10 16.56 -1.14
CA LYS A 403 15.59 17.91 -1.42
C LYS A 403 14.09 17.98 -1.73
N SER A 404 13.31 18.55 -0.82
CA SER A 404 11.96 19.10 -1.10
C SER A 404 12.11 20.58 -1.47
N GLY A 405 12.33 20.89 -2.75
CA GLY A 405 12.18 22.26 -3.32
C GLY A 405 13.03 23.43 -2.75
N GLY A 406 13.86 23.25 -1.71
CA GLY A 406 14.56 24.33 -0.99
C GLY A 406 16.10 24.23 -0.91
N LYS A 407 16.76 25.37 -0.64
CA LYS A 407 18.22 25.51 -0.52
C LYS A 407 18.72 24.93 0.83
N ARG A 408 19.30 23.71 0.77
CA ARG A 408 20.01 22.92 1.81
C ARG A 408 19.12 21.94 2.60
N THR A 409 19.45 20.65 2.51
CA THR A 409 18.79 19.55 3.24
C THR A 409 19.49 19.30 4.58
N LEU A 410 18.71 18.93 5.60
CA LEU A 410 19.25 18.55 6.92
C LEU A 410 20.19 17.34 6.83
N ARG A 411 19.89 16.42 5.91
CA ARG A 411 20.71 15.25 5.59
C ARG A 411 22.20 15.57 5.40
N LYS A 412 22.54 16.68 4.73
CA LYS A 412 23.94 17.06 4.46
C LYS A 412 24.72 17.47 5.72
N ASP A 413 24.02 17.76 6.80
CA ASP A 413 24.59 18.19 8.07
C ASP A 413 24.65 17.05 9.11
N ILE A 414 24.34 15.81 8.69
CA ILE A 414 24.40 14.58 9.51
C ILE A 414 25.46 13.65 8.92
N ASP A 415 26.35 13.11 9.76
CA ASP A 415 27.39 12.19 9.30
C ASP A 415 26.79 10.87 8.76
N GLY A 416 27.42 10.30 7.74
CA GLY A 416 26.91 9.13 7.00
C GLY A 416 26.48 7.93 7.85
N PRO A 417 27.25 7.47 8.85
CA PRO A 417 26.85 6.34 9.70
C PRO A 417 25.53 6.58 10.45
N TYR A 418 25.27 7.81 10.88
CA TYR A 418 24.04 8.17 11.59
C TYR A 418 22.84 8.22 10.65
N LEU A 419 23.03 8.72 9.42
CA LEU A 419 21.99 8.66 8.40
C LEU A 419 21.58 7.22 8.10
N ILE A 420 22.55 6.31 7.99
CA ILE A 420 22.29 4.88 7.78
C ILE A 420 21.50 4.30 8.97
N ALA A 421 21.90 4.62 10.21
CA ALA A 421 21.18 4.15 11.38
C ALA A 421 19.72 4.65 11.43
N ILE A 422 19.48 5.92 11.11
CA ILE A 422 18.13 6.50 11.04
C ILE A 422 17.33 5.86 9.90
N ASP A 423 17.92 5.68 8.72
CA ASP A 423 17.28 5.05 7.56
C ASP A 423 16.91 3.58 7.84
N VAL A 424 17.80 2.81 8.47
CA VAL A 424 17.54 1.42 8.88
C VAL A 424 16.37 1.36 9.86
N PHE A 425 16.38 2.19 10.90
CA PHE A 425 15.27 2.27 11.85
C PHE A 425 13.96 2.68 11.17
N HIS A 426 14.01 3.69 10.28
CA HIS A 426 12.84 4.19 9.55
C HIS A 426 12.28 3.13 8.58
N LYS A 427 13.11 2.30 7.96
CA LYS A 427 12.65 1.19 7.12
C LYS A 427 12.07 0.04 7.95
N ALA A 428 12.74 -0.36 9.03
CA ALA A 428 12.26 -1.43 9.90
C ALA A 428 10.91 -1.08 10.55
N SER A 429 10.77 0.16 11.05
CA SER A 429 9.56 0.63 11.72
C SER A 429 8.36 0.86 10.81
N PHE A 430 8.52 0.73 9.48
CA PHE A 430 7.41 0.80 8.52
C PHE A 430 6.38 -0.30 8.81
N TYR A 431 6.84 -1.51 9.13
CA TYR A 431 5.96 -2.67 9.31
C TYR A 431 5.36 -2.78 10.72
N TRP A 432 5.80 -1.95 11.67
CA TRP A 432 5.42 -2.12 13.08
C TRP A 432 3.93 -1.93 13.32
N ASN A 433 3.26 -1.03 12.60
CA ASN A 433 1.83 -0.85 12.78
C ASN A 433 1.05 -2.11 12.35
N TYR A 434 1.47 -2.77 11.27
CA TYR A 434 0.87 -4.03 10.82
C TYR A 434 1.12 -5.17 11.82
N LEU A 435 2.33 -5.27 12.36
CA LEU A 435 2.71 -6.27 13.35
C LEU A 435 1.99 -6.06 14.68
N LEU A 436 1.89 -4.82 15.17
CA LEU A 436 1.18 -4.50 16.41
C LEU A 436 -0.32 -4.76 16.29
N ASN A 437 -0.89 -4.66 15.07
CA ASN A 437 -2.27 -5.02 14.74
C ASN A 437 -2.35 -6.40 14.04
N PHE A 438 -1.54 -7.36 14.48
CA PHE A 438 -1.35 -8.66 13.82
C PHE A 438 -2.65 -9.35 13.38
N SER A 439 -3.65 -9.43 14.26
CA SER A 439 -4.91 -10.13 13.99
C SER A 439 -5.66 -9.55 12.78
N GLN A 440 -5.77 -8.22 12.73
CA GLN A 440 -6.40 -7.51 11.62
C GLN A 440 -5.57 -7.67 10.34
N THR A 441 -4.26 -7.43 10.42
CA THR A 441 -3.36 -7.58 9.27
C THR A 441 -3.42 -9.00 8.70
N LEU A 442 -3.48 -10.04 9.55
CA LEU A 442 -3.58 -11.43 9.12
C LEU A 442 -4.88 -11.69 8.34
N GLN A 443 -5.99 -11.08 8.74
CA GLN A 443 -7.25 -11.19 8.00
C GLN A 443 -7.15 -10.50 6.63
N GLU A 444 -6.61 -9.27 6.61
CA GLU A 444 -6.49 -8.46 5.40
C GLU A 444 -5.49 -9.05 4.39
N CYS A 445 -4.39 -9.64 4.85
CA CYS A 445 -3.42 -10.36 4.00
C CYS A 445 -4.02 -11.62 3.35
N CYS A 446 -5.13 -12.14 3.88
CA CYS A 446 -5.78 -13.36 3.41
C CYS A 446 -7.17 -13.11 2.82
N ASP A 447 -7.54 -11.87 2.55
CA ASP A 447 -8.86 -11.54 2.02
C ASP A 447 -8.98 -11.99 0.55
N LEU A 448 -9.94 -12.89 0.33
CA LEU A 448 -10.31 -13.42 -1.00
C LEU A 448 -11.82 -13.28 -1.23
N SER A 449 -12.48 -12.40 -0.47
CA SER A 449 -13.94 -12.20 -0.51
C SER A 449 -14.45 -11.71 -1.87
N GLN A 450 -13.61 -10.96 -2.60
CA GLN A 450 -13.96 -10.34 -3.88
C GLN A 450 -14.15 -11.35 -5.02
N LEU A 451 -13.74 -12.60 -4.86
CA LEU A 451 -13.93 -13.64 -5.88
C LEU A 451 -15.41 -13.98 -6.13
N TRP A 452 -16.30 -13.63 -5.19
CA TRP A 452 -17.72 -13.96 -5.28
C TRP A 452 -18.61 -12.81 -5.77
N TYR A 453 -18.31 -11.58 -5.36
CA TYR A 453 -19.11 -10.42 -5.74
C TYR A 453 -19.02 -10.16 -7.24
N ARG A 454 -20.12 -9.73 -7.85
CA ARG A 454 -20.25 -9.56 -9.31
C ARG A 454 -21.24 -8.46 -9.71
N GLU A 455 -21.35 -7.43 -8.87
CA GLU A 455 -22.33 -6.35 -9.01
C GLU A 455 -22.11 -5.51 -10.26
N PHE A 456 -20.85 -5.35 -10.70
CA PHE A 456 -20.55 -4.68 -11.95
C PHE A 456 -21.06 -5.50 -13.15
N TYR A 457 -20.79 -6.80 -13.19
CA TYR A 457 -21.32 -7.64 -14.28
C TYR A 457 -22.85 -7.73 -14.28
N LEU A 458 -23.49 -7.77 -13.11
CA LEU A 458 -24.95 -7.74 -13.00
C LEU A 458 -25.54 -6.44 -13.59
N GLU A 459 -24.96 -5.29 -13.26
CA GLU A 459 -25.33 -3.99 -13.83
C GLU A 459 -25.21 -4.00 -15.36
N MET A 460 -24.14 -4.59 -15.91
CA MET A 460 -23.94 -4.69 -17.37
C MET A 460 -24.98 -5.58 -18.07
N THR A 461 -25.68 -6.47 -17.36
CA THR A 461 -26.78 -7.25 -17.94
C THR A 461 -28.05 -6.44 -18.21
N MET A 462 -28.12 -5.19 -17.72
CA MET A 462 -29.27 -4.29 -17.87
C MET A 462 -30.59 -4.95 -17.42
N GLY A 463 -30.57 -5.63 -16.27
CA GLY A 463 -31.74 -6.26 -15.66
C GLY A 463 -32.13 -7.63 -16.23
N LYS A 464 -31.33 -8.20 -17.14
CA LYS A 464 -31.54 -9.59 -17.63
C LYS A 464 -31.21 -10.64 -16.56
N LYS A 465 -30.31 -10.32 -15.64
CA LYS A 465 -29.98 -11.13 -14.46
C LYS A 465 -30.29 -10.34 -13.19
N ILE A 466 -30.65 -11.05 -12.13
CA ILE A 466 -30.94 -10.52 -10.80
C ILE A 466 -29.95 -11.06 -9.77
#